data_AF-A0A354M7K9-F1
#
_entry.id   AF-A0A354M7K9-F1
#
_cell.length_a   1.000
_cell.length_b   1.000
_cell.length_c   1.000
_cell.angle_alpha   90.00
_cell.angle_beta   90.00
_cell.angle_gamma   90.00
#
_symmetry.space_group_name_H-M   'P 1'
#
loop_
_entity.id
_entity.type
_entity.pdbx_description
1 polymer ?
#
loop_
_entity_poly.entity_id
_entity_poly.type
_entity_poly.pdbx_seq_one_letter_code
_entity_poly.pdbx_strand_id
1 'polypeptide(L)'
;GTFDGAGHTIYGVYIDGDIKVREGVGLFGYANGAAIKNLSVTGYISAIWYQGGIIGSAKNSTVSDCQSSVTITQSDGHLCDVFSGGIIGYAQENCTITNCVNKGKISAYTDSSFAYAGGITGGAWLSNINGCYNLGTIEGGLVGESGYGLAGGIAGYASGVKITDCYNLGEITSTTDNSNVHLGGIAGTVNGSGWIENCYNIGKISAKEKVIKGSIAAHIDTDIVNCFYIGGTADKDVGEDDGDHRIEAEEKTVHEFANGQVLEKLINGRAADEHPWAEKCRYISAAGMTLPVFKGQGDAHTHSGEWQMNETKHFKVCSCGVVFDEGTHSGNDDGDCTTALNCEVCGYEIKAGEKEHSCGEFVQNGDGSNTHTRSCTNDGCKHTDTEKCSGGKATCTQRAVCEICKKPYGETNKNGHPDIKHITAKAATKDADGNIEYWYCDGCGKYYGDAEGTKEIAKAETVTAKLPEEPKSPKTGDGNNTVLWIALLFIGGGISGAAVFVKKKRIISE
;
A
#
# COMPACT_ATOMS: atom_id res chain seq x y z
N GLY A 1 38.69 -37.13 27.30
CA GLY A 1 39.22 -36.00 28.11
C GLY A 1 38.50 -34.72 27.73
N THR A 2 38.57 -33.66 28.54
CA THR A 2 37.83 -32.41 28.29
C THR A 2 38.77 -31.28 27.93
N PHE A 3 38.47 -30.56 26.86
CA PHE A 3 39.07 -29.27 26.53
C PHE A 3 37.99 -28.20 26.52
N ASP A 4 38.12 -27.21 27.38
CA ASP A 4 37.23 -26.05 27.46
C ASP A 4 38.01 -24.81 27.06
N GLY A 5 37.66 -24.21 25.93
CA GLY A 5 38.27 -22.98 25.45
C GLY A 5 37.88 -21.75 26.26
N ALA A 6 36.87 -21.84 27.14
CA ALA A 6 36.36 -20.74 27.97
C ALA A 6 36.02 -19.46 27.17
N GLY A 7 35.62 -19.61 25.90
CA GLY A 7 35.29 -18.52 24.99
C GLY A 7 36.51 -17.89 24.30
N HIS A 8 37.72 -18.42 24.51
CA HIS A 8 38.93 -17.94 23.86
C HIS A 8 39.09 -18.45 22.42
N THR A 9 39.96 -17.75 21.69
CA THR A 9 40.35 -18.09 20.33
C THR A 9 41.80 -18.58 20.29
N ILE A 10 42.03 -19.73 19.65
CA ILE A 10 43.37 -20.18 19.24
C ILE A 10 43.61 -19.68 17.82
N TYR A 11 44.66 -18.87 17.67
CA TYR A 11 45.01 -18.25 16.39
C TYR A 11 46.13 -18.99 15.70
N GLY A 12 46.05 -19.07 14.37
CA GLY A 12 47.19 -19.44 13.52
C GLY A 12 47.56 -20.92 13.58
N VAL A 13 46.58 -21.83 13.70
CA VAL A 13 46.83 -23.25 13.41
C VAL A 13 47.31 -23.33 11.96
N TYR A 14 48.54 -23.81 11.75
CA TYR A 14 49.11 -23.94 10.42
C TYR A 14 49.61 -25.36 10.22
N ILE A 15 48.92 -26.10 9.36
CA ILE A 15 49.27 -27.46 8.98
C ILE A 15 49.39 -27.46 7.46
N ASP A 16 50.60 -27.59 6.96
CA ASP A 16 50.90 -27.57 5.54
C ASP A 16 52.03 -28.57 5.29
N GLY A 17 51.72 -29.60 4.52
CA GLY A 17 52.67 -30.65 4.20
C GLY A 17 51.96 -31.92 3.75
N ASP A 18 52.72 -32.82 3.14
CA ASP A 18 52.28 -34.13 2.65
C ASP A 18 52.02 -35.11 3.83
N ILE A 19 51.24 -34.65 4.81
CA ILE A 19 50.94 -35.31 6.08
C ILE A 19 49.88 -36.37 5.80
N LYS A 20 50.33 -37.60 5.56
CA LYS A 20 49.49 -38.79 5.29
C LYS A 20 49.11 -39.48 6.59
N VAL A 21 48.54 -38.74 7.53
CA VAL A 21 48.15 -39.24 8.86
C VAL A 21 46.68 -39.67 8.79
N ARG A 22 46.46 -40.99 8.83
CA ARG A 22 45.10 -41.57 8.76
C ARG A 22 44.25 -41.25 9.99
N GLU A 23 44.90 -40.88 11.08
CA GLU A 23 44.26 -40.49 12.34
C GLU A 23 43.55 -39.12 12.23
N GLY A 24 43.85 -38.35 11.18
CA GLY A 24 43.25 -37.06 10.88
C GLY A 24 44.08 -35.86 11.35
N VAL A 25 43.81 -34.70 10.76
CA VAL A 25 44.48 -33.43 11.05
C VAL A 25 43.46 -32.35 11.46
N GLY A 26 43.88 -31.52 12.40
CA GLY A 26 43.12 -30.43 13.00
C GLY A 26 43.88 -29.89 14.20
N LEU A 27 43.29 -28.96 14.96
CA LEU A 27 43.85 -28.59 16.27
C LEU A 27 44.04 -29.84 17.14
N PHE A 28 43.10 -30.77 17.06
CA PHE A 28 43.20 -32.13 17.58
C PHE A 28 43.17 -33.11 16.40
N GLY A 29 44.18 -33.96 16.25
CA GLY A 29 44.17 -34.99 15.20
C GLY A 29 43.03 -36.00 15.41
N TYR A 30 42.96 -36.59 16.60
CA TYR A 30 41.97 -37.62 16.96
C TYR A 30 41.36 -37.36 18.34
N ALA A 31 40.04 -37.54 18.45
CA ALA A 31 39.28 -37.43 19.69
C ALA A 31 38.46 -38.71 19.95
N ASN A 32 38.59 -39.32 21.13
CA ASN A 32 37.78 -40.47 21.54
C ASN A 32 37.30 -40.31 22.98
N GLY A 33 35.98 -40.34 23.21
CA GLY A 33 35.42 -40.07 24.54
C GLY A 33 35.77 -38.66 25.05
N ALA A 34 35.87 -37.70 24.14
CA ALA A 34 36.32 -36.35 24.45
C ALA A 34 35.15 -35.35 24.44
N ALA A 35 35.31 -34.27 25.21
CA ALA A 35 34.42 -33.12 25.20
C ALA A 35 35.24 -31.88 24.86
N ILE A 36 34.95 -31.24 23.73
CA ILE A 36 35.64 -30.03 23.26
C ILE A 36 34.61 -28.91 23.14
N LYS A 37 34.78 -27.81 23.88
CA LYS A 37 33.75 -26.77 23.94
C LYS A 37 34.27 -25.35 24.09
N ASN A 38 33.41 -24.37 23.79
CA ASN A 38 33.64 -22.94 24.01
C ASN A 38 34.94 -22.43 23.37
N LEU A 39 35.25 -22.86 22.15
CA LEU A 39 36.53 -22.61 21.52
C LEU A 39 36.34 -22.04 20.12
N SER A 40 37.09 -20.99 19.80
CA SER A 40 37.26 -20.53 18.43
C SER A 40 38.64 -20.89 17.89
N VAL A 41 38.72 -21.28 16.62
CA VAL A 41 40.00 -21.62 15.96
C VAL A 41 40.12 -20.87 14.63
N THR A 42 41.27 -20.26 14.38
CA THR A 42 41.64 -19.70 13.07
C THR A 42 42.93 -20.34 12.57
N GLY A 43 43.07 -20.45 11.25
CA GLY A 43 44.23 -21.13 10.70
C GLY A 43 44.11 -21.52 9.24
N TYR A 44 45.04 -22.36 8.82
CA TYR A 44 45.15 -22.95 7.50
C TYR A 44 45.56 -24.41 7.65
N ILE A 45 44.85 -25.30 6.95
CA ILE A 45 45.14 -26.73 6.87
C ILE A 45 45.17 -27.13 5.40
N SER A 46 46.27 -27.73 4.97
CA SER A 46 46.47 -28.33 3.66
C SER A 46 47.01 -29.75 3.85
N ALA A 47 46.15 -30.75 3.72
CA ALA A 47 46.49 -32.15 3.91
C ALA A 47 45.58 -33.08 3.06
N ILE A 48 45.68 -34.39 3.32
CA ILE A 48 44.80 -35.44 2.77
C ILE A 48 44.19 -36.28 3.91
N TRP A 49 43.25 -37.17 3.61
CA TRP A 49 42.45 -37.95 4.58
C TRP A 49 41.44 -37.10 5.36
N TYR A 50 41.44 -37.18 6.69
CA TYR A 50 40.43 -36.56 7.55
C TYR A 50 40.93 -35.20 8.02
N GLN A 51 40.28 -34.14 7.60
CA GLN A 51 40.69 -32.76 7.84
C GLN A 51 39.58 -32.02 8.55
N GLY A 52 39.81 -31.65 9.80
CA GLY A 52 38.89 -30.84 10.58
C GLY A 52 39.54 -29.54 11.00
N GLY A 53 38.83 -28.43 10.91
CA GLY A 53 39.34 -27.15 11.44
C GLY A 53 39.64 -27.23 12.94
N ILE A 54 38.88 -28.05 13.69
CA ILE A 54 39.11 -28.32 15.11
C ILE A 54 39.57 -29.76 15.33
N ILE A 55 38.89 -30.76 14.75
CA ILE A 55 39.19 -32.18 14.99
C ILE A 55 39.31 -32.95 13.68
N GLY A 56 40.43 -33.61 13.41
CA GLY A 56 40.58 -34.47 12.23
C GLY A 56 39.55 -35.61 12.21
N SER A 57 39.58 -36.47 13.22
CA SER A 57 38.55 -37.49 13.43
C SER A 57 38.10 -37.62 14.88
N ALA A 58 36.79 -37.81 15.07
CA ALA A 58 36.17 -37.94 16.39
C ALA A 58 35.41 -39.26 16.50
N LYS A 59 35.43 -39.86 17.69
CA LYS A 59 34.62 -41.02 18.06
C LYS A 59 34.04 -40.88 19.46
N ASN A 60 32.76 -41.25 19.66
CA ASN A 60 32.08 -41.15 20.97
C ASN A 60 32.34 -39.81 21.68
N SER A 61 32.35 -38.70 20.94
CA SER A 61 32.83 -37.40 21.44
C SER A 61 31.78 -36.31 21.27
N THR A 62 31.84 -35.30 22.14
CA THR A 62 30.97 -34.13 22.10
C THR A 62 31.77 -32.90 21.73
N VAL A 63 31.26 -32.14 20.76
CA VAL A 63 31.78 -30.83 20.38
C VAL A 63 30.65 -29.81 20.49
N SER A 64 30.81 -28.79 21.34
CA SER A 64 29.76 -27.79 21.55
C SER A 64 30.30 -26.36 21.52
N ASP A 65 29.49 -25.42 21.04
CA ASP A 65 29.76 -23.98 21.16
C ASP A 65 31.14 -23.58 20.59
N CYS A 66 31.52 -24.25 19.50
CA CYS A 66 32.82 -24.10 18.85
C CYS A 66 32.69 -23.37 17.51
N GLN A 67 33.71 -22.58 17.16
CA GLN A 67 33.76 -21.85 15.89
C GLN A 67 35.07 -22.13 15.17
N SER A 68 34.99 -22.38 13.87
CA SER A 68 36.16 -22.52 13.01
C SER A 68 36.14 -21.46 11.93
N SER A 69 37.23 -20.73 11.79
CA SER A 69 37.54 -19.87 10.63
C SER A 69 38.80 -20.40 9.92
N VAL A 70 39.04 -21.71 10.00
CA VAL A 70 40.19 -22.36 9.38
C VAL A 70 39.92 -22.57 7.90
N THR A 71 40.84 -22.14 7.04
CA THR A 71 40.81 -22.48 5.62
C THR A 71 41.36 -23.89 5.45
N ILE A 72 40.56 -24.79 4.88
CA ILE A 72 40.93 -26.19 4.59
C ILE A 72 41.03 -26.35 3.08
N THR A 73 42.20 -26.75 2.61
CA THR A 73 42.49 -27.06 1.21
C THR A 73 43.09 -28.45 1.08
N GLN A 74 43.06 -29.03 -0.12
CA GLN A 74 43.78 -30.26 -0.38
C GLN A 74 45.26 -30.00 -0.69
N SER A 75 46.12 -30.88 -0.14
CA SER A 75 47.50 -31.05 -0.61
C SER A 75 47.57 -31.98 -1.83
N ASP A 76 48.71 -32.03 -2.51
CA ASP A 76 48.93 -32.90 -3.68
C ASP A 76 48.75 -34.39 -3.32
N GLY A 77 47.64 -35.02 -3.71
CA GLY A 77 47.41 -36.43 -3.38
C GLY A 77 45.95 -36.88 -3.48
N HIS A 78 45.42 -36.98 -4.69
CA HIS A 78 44.00 -37.18 -4.95
C HIS A 78 43.53 -38.66 -4.94
N LEU A 79 44.36 -39.61 -4.50
CA LEU A 79 44.10 -41.06 -4.59
C LEU A 79 43.59 -41.71 -3.29
N CYS A 80 42.93 -40.96 -2.42
CA CYS A 80 42.40 -41.47 -1.15
C CYS A 80 41.09 -40.80 -0.75
N ASP A 81 40.43 -41.38 0.25
CA ASP A 81 39.21 -40.78 0.78
C ASP A 81 39.53 -39.53 1.58
N VAL A 82 38.78 -38.46 1.32
CA VAL A 82 39.02 -37.14 1.87
C VAL A 82 37.75 -36.68 2.57
N PHE A 83 37.88 -36.35 3.85
CA PHE A 83 36.78 -35.89 4.68
C PHE A 83 37.17 -34.52 5.23
N SER A 84 36.72 -33.45 4.58
CA SER A 84 37.04 -32.08 4.98
C SER A 84 35.83 -31.44 5.65
N GLY A 85 35.97 -31.14 6.94
CA GLY A 85 34.93 -30.51 7.75
C GLY A 85 35.43 -29.27 8.49
N GLY A 86 34.61 -28.23 8.57
CA GLY A 86 35.01 -27.01 9.27
C GLY A 86 35.25 -27.24 10.76
N ILE A 87 34.50 -28.16 11.38
CA ILE A 87 34.65 -28.53 12.79
C ILE A 87 35.34 -29.89 12.91
N ILE A 88 34.75 -30.94 12.34
CA ILE A 88 35.27 -32.31 12.39
C ILE A 88 35.47 -32.84 10.97
N GLY A 89 36.62 -33.43 10.64
CA GLY A 89 36.77 -34.10 9.34
C GLY A 89 35.82 -35.30 9.23
N TYR A 90 36.01 -36.29 10.11
CA TYR A 90 35.15 -37.48 10.19
C TYR A 90 34.64 -37.76 11.61
N ALA A 91 33.33 -37.64 11.80
CA ALA A 91 32.62 -37.95 13.05
C ALA A 91 32.07 -39.40 13.03
N GLN A 92 32.63 -40.26 13.87
CA GLN A 92 32.37 -41.70 13.87
C GLN A 92 31.64 -42.11 15.16
N GLU A 93 30.46 -42.71 15.07
CA GLU A 93 29.74 -43.33 16.20
C GLU A 93 29.50 -42.43 17.42
N ASN A 94 28.23 -42.18 17.74
CA ASN A 94 27.79 -41.48 18.95
C ASN A 94 28.51 -40.12 19.16
N CYS A 95 28.90 -39.45 18.08
CA CYS A 95 29.37 -38.07 18.19
C CYS A 95 28.18 -37.12 18.30
N THR A 96 28.33 -36.06 19.06
CA THR A 96 27.33 -34.98 19.17
C THR A 96 28.00 -33.65 18.88
N ILE A 97 27.57 -33.00 17.79
CA ILE A 97 28.08 -31.70 17.36
C ILE A 97 26.95 -30.69 17.53
N THR A 98 27.17 -29.70 18.39
CA THR A 98 26.10 -28.78 18.85
C THR A 98 26.54 -27.33 18.83
N ASN A 99 25.70 -26.41 18.36
CA ASN A 99 25.98 -24.97 18.42
C ASN A 99 27.33 -24.60 17.78
N CYS A 100 27.74 -25.33 16.74
CA CYS A 100 29.04 -25.15 16.10
C CYS A 100 28.92 -24.37 14.79
N VAL A 101 29.99 -23.64 14.46
CA VAL A 101 29.98 -22.70 13.34
C VAL A 101 31.22 -22.87 12.47
N ASN A 102 31.02 -22.99 11.16
CA ASN A 102 32.10 -22.79 10.22
C ASN A 102 31.99 -21.44 9.50
N LYS A 103 33.10 -20.73 9.46
CA LYS A 103 33.32 -19.48 8.72
C LYS A 103 34.47 -19.59 7.72
N GLY A 104 35.23 -20.69 7.80
CA GLY A 104 36.40 -20.93 6.95
C GLY A 104 36.00 -21.56 5.61
N LYS A 105 36.84 -21.35 4.59
CA LYS A 105 36.68 -22.02 3.30
C LYS A 105 37.06 -23.49 3.44
N ILE A 106 36.30 -24.38 2.79
CA ILE A 106 36.56 -25.82 2.76
C ILE A 106 36.67 -26.30 1.32
N SER A 107 37.66 -27.13 1.04
CA SER A 107 37.85 -27.78 -0.25
C SER A 107 38.09 -29.29 -0.06
N ALA A 108 37.38 -30.12 -0.84
CA ALA A 108 37.64 -31.56 -0.91
C ALA A 108 37.48 -32.08 -2.35
N TYR A 109 38.52 -32.74 -2.85
CA TYR A 109 38.55 -33.32 -4.18
C TYR A 109 39.21 -34.71 -4.17
N THR A 110 38.97 -35.53 -5.18
CA THR A 110 39.68 -36.80 -5.37
C THR A 110 39.65 -37.19 -6.84
N ASP A 111 40.62 -38.00 -7.27
CA ASP A 111 40.76 -38.53 -8.63
C ASP A 111 39.93 -39.82 -8.81
N SER A 112 39.89 -40.68 -7.78
CA SER A 112 39.37 -42.04 -7.90
C SER A 112 38.77 -42.65 -6.64
N SER A 113 38.49 -41.84 -5.61
CA SER A 113 38.02 -42.28 -4.29
C SER A 113 36.77 -41.50 -3.83
N PHE A 114 36.59 -41.30 -2.53
CA PHE A 114 35.49 -40.51 -1.98
C PHE A 114 35.99 -39.14 -1.46
N ALA A 115 35.43 -38.04 -1.94
CA ALA A 115 35.68 -36.70 -1.40
C ALA A 115 34.41 -36.15 -0.77
N TYR A 116 34.45 -35.87 0.53
CA TYR A 116 33.34 -35.34 1.29
C TYR A 116 33.71 -33.99 1.92
N ALA A 117 33.02 -32.94 1.49
CA ALA A 117 33.17 -31.60 2.03
C ALA A 117 31.91 -31.19 2.81
N GLY A 118 32.05 -30.79 4.07
CA GLY A 118 30.92 -30.25 4.79
C GLY A 118 31.28 -29.10 5.70
N GLY A 119 30.41 -28.08 5.79
CA GLY A 119 30.66 -26.91 6.61
C GLY A 119 30.96 -27.28 8.05
N ILE A 120 30.22 -28.24 8.61
CA ILE A 120 30.44 -28.72 9.98
C ILE A 120 31.28 -29.99 9.98
N THR A 121 30.90 -30.97 9.17
CA THR A 121 31.61 -32.25 9.08
C THR A 121 31.78 -32.74 7.66
N GLY A 122 32.95 -33.27 7.31
CA GLY A 122 33.14 -33.89 6.00
C GLY A 122 32.24 -35.12 5.87
N GLY A 123 32.36 -36.04 6.82
CA GLY A 123 31.45 -37.19 6.95
C GLY A 123 31.00 -37.41 8.39
N ALA A 124 29.82 -38.00 8.56
CA ALA A 124 29.31 -38.42 9.85
C ALA A 124 28.61 -39.78 9.77
N TRP A 125 28.81 -40.61 10.79
CA TRP A 125 28.17 -41.92 10.92
C TRP A 125 27.62 -42.11 12.33
N LEU A 126 26.34 -42.52 12.43
CA LEU A 126 25.62 -42.79 13.69
C LEU A 126 25.82 -41.70 14.74
N SER A 127 25.65 -40.44 14.34
CA SER A 127 25.98 -39.25 15.13
C SER A 127 24.88 -38.18 15.00
N ASN A 128 24.93 -37.15 15.84
CA ASN A 128 23.95 -36.06 15.83
C ASN A 128 24.62 -34.72 15.56
N ILE A 129 24.01 -33.92 14.69
CA ILE A 129 24.41 -32.54 14.38
C ILE A 129 23.21 -31.63 14.64
N ASN A 130 23.33 -30.73 15.61
CA ASN A 130 22.21 -29.90 16.05
C ASN A 130 22.59 -28.44 16.26
N GLY A 131 21.76 -27.48 15.84
CA GLY A 131 22.03 -26.06 16.12
C GLY A 131 23.31 -25.55 15.45
N CYS A 132 23.76 -26.17 14.35
CA CYS A 132 25.01 -25.84 13.70
C CYS A 132 24.79 -25.06 12.40
N TYR A 133 25.76 -24.24 12.01
CA TYR A 133 25.62 -23.48 10.78
C TYR A 133 26.93 -23.18 10.06
N ASN A 134 26.80 -22.98 8.76
CA ASN A 134 27.92 -22.66 7.88
C ASN A 134 27.75 -21.30 7.21
N LEU A 135 28.81 -20.49 7.31
CA LEU A 135 29.01 -19.23 6.60
C LEU A 135 30.14 -19.32 5.56
N GLY A 136 31.01 -20.33 5.70
CA GLY A 136 32.18 -20.50 4.84
C GLY A 136 31.82 -21.07 3.47
N THR A 137 32.62 -20.77 2.45
CA THR A 137 32.44 -21.36 1.12
C THR A 137 32.90 -22.82 1.11
N ILE A 138 32.19 -23.66 0.36
CA ILE A 138 32.49 -25.08 0.21
C ILE A 138 32.73 -25.38 -1.27
N GLU A 139 33.86 -26.01 -1.53
CA GLU A 139 34.27 -26.51 -2.83
C GLU A 139 34.39 -28.03 -2.74
N GLY A 140 33.52 -28.75 -3.46
CA GLY A 140 33.54 -30.21 -3.47
C GLY A 140 33.45 -30.75 -4.88
N GLY A 141 34.14 -31.85 -5.16
CA GLY A 141 34.02 -32.49 -6.47
C GLY A 141 35.02 -33.61 -6.72
N LEU A 142 35.16 -33.92 -8.00
CA LEU A 142 36.08 -34.94 -8.51
C LEU A 142 37.00 -34.32 -9.56
N VAL A 143 38.27 -34.70 -9.52
CA VAL A 143 39.25 -34.31 -10.53
C VAL A 143 39.35 -35.39 -11.62
N GLY A 144 39.08 -36.65 -11.27
CA GLY A 144 39.02 -37.77 -12.22
C GLY A 144 37.60 -38.24 -12.55
N GLU A 145 37.51 -39.35 -13.29
CA GLU A 145 36.25 -39.91 -13.79
C GLU A 145 35.63 -40.98 -12.89
N SER A 146 36.40 -41.46 -11.90
CA SER A 146 35.98 -42.50 -10.94
C SER A 146 35.84 -41.93 -9.54
N GLY A 147 34.97 -42.51 -8.70
CA GLY A 147 34.76 -42.05 -7.33
C GLY A 147 33.50 -41.20 -7.14
N TYR A 148 33.38 -40.55 -5.97
CA TYR A 148 32.25 -39.69 -5.60
C TYR A 148 32.71 -38.41 -4.91
N GLY A 149 32.13 -37.27 -5.30
CA GLY A 149 32.39 -35.96 -4.70
C GLY A 149 31.12 -35.40 -4.06
N LEU A 150 31.00 -35.47 -2.74
CA LEU A 150 29.80 -35.06 -2.02
C LEU A 150 30.10 -33.79 -1.23
N ALA A 151 29.26 -32.77 -1.39
CA ALA A 151 29.39 -31.54 -0.62
C ALA A 151 28.06 -31.12 -0.01
N GLY A 152 28.09 -30.71 1.26
CA GLY A 152 26.92 -30.17 1.94
C GLY A 152 27.23 -28.97 2.81
N GLY A 153 26.31 -28.03 2.92
CA GLY A 153 26.49 -26.87 3.80
C GLY A 153 26.78 -27.25 5.25
N ILE A 154 26.23 -28.36 5.73
CA ILE A 154 26.46 -28.91 7.07
C ILE A 154 27.31 -30.17 7.01
N ALA A 155 26.92 -31.16 6.19
CA ALA A 155 27.60 -32.44 6.08
C ALA A 155 27.83 -32.86 4.62
N GLY A 156 29.05 -33.28 4.26
CA GLY A 156 29.28 -33.87 2.94
C GLY A 156 28.57 -35.22 2.79
N TYR A 157 28.78 -36.10 3.76
CA TYR A 157 28.15 -37.41 3.86
C TYR A 157 27.59 -37.67 5.26
N ALA A 158 26.37 -38.17 5.36
CA ALA A 158 25.70 -38.43 6.63
C ALA A 158 24.95 -39.78 6.61
N SER A 159 25.40 -40.75 7.42
CA SER A 159 24.80 -42.09 7.47
C SER A 159 24.29 -42.46 8.86
N GLY A 160 22.98 -42.66 9.00
CA GLY A 160 22.33 -42.84 10.29
C GLY A 160 22.46 -41.62 11.20
N VAL A 161 22.51 -40.42 10.60
CA VAL A 161 22.78 -39.14 11.28
C VAL A 161 21.54 -38.26 11.30
N LYS A 162 21.30 -37.62 12.44
CA LYS A 162 20.25 -36.61 12.58
C LYS A 162 20.87 -35.23 12.38
N ILE A 163 20.38 -34.48 11.40
CA ILE A 163 20.75 -33.09 11.17
C ILE A 163 19.54 -32.23 11.50
N THR A 164 19.58 -31.58 12.66
CA THR A 164 18.42 -30.84 13.21
C THR A 164 18.77 -29.40 13.50
N ASP A 165 17.84 -28.47 13.26
CA ASP A 165 18.02 -27.07 13.60
C ASP A 165 19.33 -26.50 13.04
N CYS A 166 19.65 -26.77 11.78
CA CYS A 166 20.90 -26.35 11.15
C CYS A 166 20.63 -25.45 9.94
N TYR A 167 21.59 -24.60 9.58
CA TYR A 167 21.45 -23.79 8.38
C TYR A 167 22.74 -23.52 7.63
N ASN A 168 22.62 -23.30 6.33
CA ASN A 168 23.73 -22.93 5.47
C ASN A 168 23.49 -21.58 4.78
N LEU A 169 24.43 -20.66 4.96
CA LEU A 169 24.49 -19.40 4.21
C LEU A 169 25.68 -19.37 3.22
N GLY A 170 26.65 -20.28 3.39
CA GLY A 170 27.84 -20.35 2.56
C GLY A 170 27.56 -20.90 1.16
N GLU A 171 28.22 -20.35 0.14
CA GLU A 171 28.13 -20.88 -1.23
C GLU A 171 28.77 -22.27 -1.33
N ILE A 172 28.13 -23.17 -2.07
CA ILE A 172 28.61 -24.51 -2.37
C ILE A 172 28.88 -24.60 -3.87
N THR A 173 30.08 -25.00 -4.25
CA THR A 173 30.48 -25.02 -5.66
C THR A 173 31.18 -26.31 -6.06
N SER A 174 31.06 -26.64 -7.35
CA SER A 174 31.90 -27.63 -8.00
C SER A 174 32.27 -27.19 -9.41
N THR A 175 33.52 -27.41 -9.80
CA THR A 175 34.02 -27.17 -11.17
C THR A 175 33.92 -28.41 -12.05
N THR A 176 33.58 -29.56 -11.47
CA THR A 176 33.47 -30.86 -12.13
C THR A 176 32.19 -30.95 -12.98
N ASP A 177 32.25 -31.71 -14.08
CA ASP A 177 31.07 -32.10 -14.88
C ASP A 177 30.88 -33.62 -14.81
N ASN A 178 30.43 -34.13 -13.66
CA ASN A 178 30.31 -35.56 -13.40
C ASN A 178 29.07 -35.85 -12.54
N SER A 179 28.31 -36.88 -12.91
CA SER A 179 27.10 -37.31 -12.21
C SER A 179 27.37 -37.96 -10.85
N ASN A 180 28.60 -38.32 -10.53
CA ASN A 180 28.97 -38.81 -9.19
C ASN A 180 29.28 -37.67 -8.22
N VAL A 181 29.03 -36.41 -8.61
CA VAL A 181 29.20 -35.24 -7.75
C VAL A 181 27.84 -34.76 -7.29
N HIS A 182 27.66 -34.67 -5.97
CA HIS A 182 26.39 -34.35 -5.31
C HIS A 182 26.58 -33.13 -4.41
N LEU A 183 25.84 -32.04 -4.68
CA LEU A 183 25.90 -30.82 -3.89
C LEU A 183 24.54 -30.50 -3.25
N GLY A 184 24.44 -30.58 -1.93
CA GLY A 184 23.22 -30.25 -1.20
C GLY A 184 23.38 -29.06 -0.28
N GLY A 185 22.34 -28.23 -0.17
CA GLY A 185 22.40 -27.03 0.67
C GLY A 185 22.68 -27.31 2.14
N ILE A 186 22.14 -28.40 2.68
CA ILE A 186 22.41 -28.92 4.02
C ILE A 186 23.35 -30.12 3.95
N ALA A 187 23.07 -31.09 3.09
CA ALA A 187 23.84 -32.32 3.03
C ALA A 187 24.09 -32.82 1.59
N GLY A 188 25.30 -33.27 1.28
CA GLY A 188 25.58 -33.88 -0.02
C GLY A 188 24.76 -35.17 -0.20
N THR A 189 24.98 -36.13 0.68
CA THR A 189 24.16 -37.35 0.78
C THR A 189 23.75 -37.62 2.22
N VAL A 190 22.49 -38.04 2.42
CA VAL A 190 22.00 -38.57 3.70
C VAL A 190 21.33 -39.93 3.51
N ASN A 191 21.73 -40.93 4.29
CA ASN A 191 21.16 -42.27 4.19
C ASN A 191 21.04 -43.00 5.53
N GLY A 192 20.45 -44.19 5.50
CA GLY A 192 20.22 -45.01 6.69
C GLY A 192 19.17 -44.39 7.61
N SER A 193 19.17 -44.77 8.89
CA SER A 193 18.15 -44.31 9.86
C SER A 193 18.30 -42.84 10.32
N GLY A 194 18.97 -41.99 9.54
CA GLY A 194 19.14 -40.56 9.80
C GLY A 194 17.91 -39.75 9.37
N TRP A 195 17.94 -38.43 9.43
CA TRP A 195 16.97 -37.52 8.77
C TRP A 195 17.45 -36.06 8.86
N ILE A 196 16.85 -35.17 8.05
CA ILE A 196 17.05 -33.73 8.14
C ILE A 196 15.77 -33.07 8.64
N GLU A 197 15.85 -32.24 9.67
CA GLU A 197 14.67 -31.60 10.25
C GLU A 197 14.91 -30.17 10.72
N ASN A 198 13.93 -29.28 10.52
CA ASN A 198 13.99 -27.88 10.96
C ASN A 198 15.24 -27.15 10.44
N CYS A 199 15.62 -27.39 9.19
CA CYS A 199 16.83 -26.82 8.60
C CYS A 199 16.51 -25.84 7.47
N TYR A 200 17.44 -24.95 7.16
CA TYR A 200 17.30 -24.12 5.95
C TYR A 200 18.59 -23.84 5.20
N ASN A 201 18.48 -23.65 3.89
CA ASN A 201 19.59 -23.23 3.04
C ASN A 201 19.26 -21.94 2.29
N ILE A 202 20.17 -20.97 2.37
CA ILE A 202 20.19 -19.82 1.45
C ILE A 202 21.49 -19.75 0.65
N GLY A 203 22.46 -20.60 0.98
CA GLY A 203 23.72 -20.70 0.26
C GLY A 203 23.46 -21.15 -1.17
N LYS A 204 23.95 -20.36 -2.12
CA LYS A 204 23.85 -20.68 -3.55
C LYS A 204 24.62 -21.97 -3.86
N ILE A 205 24.08 -22.80 -4.76
CA ILE A 205 24.75 -24.00 -5.26
C ILE A 205 25.12 -23.79 -6.73
N SER A 206 26.42 -23.71 -7.03
CA SER A 206 26.93 -23.40 -8.37
C SER A 206 27.75 -24.59 -8.91
N ALA A 207 27.22 -25.32 -9.90
CA ALA A 207 27.93 -26.42 -10.56
C ALA A 207 27.49 -26.63 -12.02
N LYS A 208 28.21 -27.50 -12.74
CA LYS A 208 27.90 -27.87 -14.12
C LYS A 208 26.70 -28.81 -14.21
N GLU A 209 26.21 -29.03 -15.43
CA GLU A 209 24.94 -29.69 -15.72
C GLU A 209 24.84 -31.11 -15.17
N LYS A 210 25.91 -31.92 -15.27
CA LYS A 210 25.86 -33.32 -14.80
C LYS A 210 25.82 -33.46 -13.28
N VAL A 211 26.19 -32.43 -12.53
CA VAL A 211 26.26 -32.48 -11.07
C VAL A 211 24.85 -32.55 -10.49
N ILE A 212 24.61 -33.50 -9.60
CA ILE A 212 23.35 -33.63 -8.88
C ILE A 212 23.31 -32.55 -7.80
N LYS A 213 22.24 -31.75 -7.79
CA LYS A 213 22.09 -30.60 -6.89
C LYS A 213 20.73 -30.67 -6.22
N GLY A 214 20.68 -30.37 -4.93
CA GLY A 214 19.43 -30.16 -4.21
C GLY A 214 19.54 -29.03 -3.20
N SER A 215 18.51 -28.20 -3.10
CA SER A 215 18.51 -27.03 -2.22
C SER A 215 18.61 -27.42 -0.75
N ILE A 216 18.14 -28.61 -0.36
CA ILE A 216 18.36 -29.19 0.98
C ILE A 216 19.38 -30.32 0.93
N ALA A 217 19.18 -31.33 0.07
CA ALA A 217 20.10 -32.45 -0.06
C ALA A 217 20.24 -32.88 -1.52
N ALA A 218 21.43 -33.27 -1.95
CA ALA A 218 21.58 -33.75 -3.32
C ALA A 218 21.10 -35.20 -3.49
N HIS A 219 21.35 -36.07 -2.51
CA HIS A 219 20.87 -37.45 -2.55
C HIS A 219 20.36 -37.90 -1.18
N ILE A 220 19.19 -38.54 -1.15
CA ILE A 220 18.58 -39.04 0.09
C ILE A 220 18.09 -40.48 -0.01
N ASP A 221 18.20 -41.16 1.13
CA ASP A 221 17.52 -42.42 1.47
C ASP A 221 16.91 -42.28 2.87
N THR A 222 16.29 -41.13 3.13
CA THR A 222 15.65 -40.79 4.40
C THR A 222 14.73 -39.57 4.29
N ASP A 223 13.95 -39.30 5.34
CA ASP A 223 13.04 -38.18 5.47
C ASP A 223 13.75 -36.82 5.57
N ILE A 224 13.12 -35.83 4.93
CA ILE A 224 13.36 -34.40 5.13
C ILE A 224 12.07 -33.80 5.67
N VAL A 225 12.13 -33.18 6.85
CA VAL A 225 10.96 -32.66 7.55
C VAL A 225 11.14 -31.18 7.84
N ASN A 226 10.11 -30.37 7.53
CA ASN A 226 10.07 -28.95 7.92
C ASN A 226 11.35 -28.17 7.55
N CYS A 227 11.79 -28.30 6.29
CA CYS A 227 12.99 -27.66 5.78
C CYS A 227 12.65 -26.57 4.76
N PHE A 228 13.51 -25.55 4.66
CA PHE A 228 13.23 -24.37 3.84
C PHE A 228 14.44 -23.94 3.01
N TYR A 229 14.20 -23.34 1.85
CA TYR A 229 15.28 -22.74 1.07
C TYR A 229 14.83 -21.51 0.30
N ILE A 230 15.77 -20.64 -0.06
CA ILE A 230 15.49 -19.51 -0.95
C ILE A 230 15.51 -19.96 -2.41
N GLY A 231 14.54 -19.52 -3.21
CA GLY A 231 14.50 -19.82 -4.64
C GLY A 231 15.80 -19.48 -5.39
N GLY A 232 16.18 -20.34 -6.33
CA GLY A 232 17.41 -20.17 -7.12
C GLY A 232 18.69 -20.68 -6.45
N THR A 233 18.61 -21.33 -5.28
CA THR A 233 19.76 -22.05 -4.68
C THR A 233 20.16 -23.27 -5.50
N ALA A 234 19.21 -24.05 -5.99
CA ALA A 234 19.37 -25.16 -6.93
C ALA A 234 18.07 -25.35 -7.74
N ASP A 235 18.08 -26.27 -8.71
CA ASP A 235 16.94 -26.54 -9.61
C ASP A 235 15.83 -27.36 -8.93
N LYS A 236 16.15 -28.02 -7.82
CA LYS A 236 15.24 -28.86 -7.03
C LYS A 236 15.49 -28.67 -5.53
N ASP A 237 14.54 -29.09 -4.71
CA ASP A 237 14.69 -29.26 -3.27
C ASP A 237 15.62 -30.43 -2.92
N VAL A 238 15.41 -31.57 -3.59
CA VAL A 238 16.21 -32.79 -3.52
C VAL A 238 16.68 -33.19 -4.92
N GLY A 239 17.96 -33.54 -5.07
CA GLY A 239 18.51 -33.94 -6.36
C GLY A 239 17.99 -35.30 -6.83
N GLU A 240 18.24 -36.32 -6.00
CA GLU A 240 17.86 -37.72 -6.19
C GLU A 240 17.34 -38.33 -4.87
N ASP A 241 16.36 -39.23 -4.97
CA ASP A 241 15.70 -39.91 -3.86
C ASP A 241 15.56 -41.41 -4.18
N ASP A 242 16.06 -42.28 -3.28
CA ASP A 242 16.13 -43.73 -3.46
C ASP A 242 14.84 -44.47 -3.02
N GLY A 243 13.81 -43.78 -2.52
CA GLY A 243 12.64 -44.45 -1.95
C GLY A 243 11.36 -43.63 -1.87
N ASP A 244 10.43 -44.11 -1.03
CA ASP A 244 9.19 -43.41 -0.68
C ASP A 244 9.40 -42.71 0.67
N HIS A 245 10.16 -41.62 0.64
CA HIS A 245 10.52 -40.83 1.82
C HIS A 245 9.63 -39.61 1.96
N ARG A 246 9.42 -39.15 3.20
CA ARG A 246 8.71 -37.89 3.44
C ARG A 246 9.64 -36.73 3.09
N ILE A 247 9.29 -35.97 2.06
CA ILE A 247 10.01 -34.75 1.66
C ILE A 247 9.14 -33.53 1.91
N GLU A 248 9.46 -32.79 2.97
CA GLU A 248 8.87 -31.50 3.32
C GLU A 248 9.94 -30.41 3.26
N ALA A 249 10.34 -30.08 2.03
CA ALA A 249 11.24 -28.99 1.71
C ALA A 249 10.48 -27.91 0.92
N GLU A 250 10.28 -26.74 1.52
CA GLU A 250 9.51 -25.65 0.90
C GLU A 250 10.43 -24.51 0.41
N GLU A 251 10.29 -24.13 -0.85
CA GLU A 251 10.85 -22.88 -1.36
C GLU A 251 10.15 -21.68 -0.70
N LYS A 252 10.94 -20.65 -0.37
CA LYS A 252 10.48 -19.38 0.20
C LYS A 252 11.18 -18.20 -0.44
N THR A 253 10.51 -17.07 -0.42
CA THR A 253 11.04 -15.78 -0.82
C THR A 253 11.89 -15.16 0.30
N VAL A 254 12.74 -14.20 -0.07
CA VAL A 254 13.51 -13.39 0.91
C VAL A 254 12.58 -12.72 1.93
N HIS A 255 11.39 -12.30 1.50
CA HIS A 255 10.41 -11.67 2.37
C HIS A 255 9.83 -12.65 3.41
N GLU A 256 9.47 -13.88 3.02
CA GLU A 256 8.95 -14.91 3.93
C GLU A 256 9.99 -15.35 4.98
N PHE A 257 11.28 -15.33 4.63
CA PHE A 257 12.36 -15.51 5.60
C PHE A 257 12.45 -14.33 6.58
N ALA A 258 12.29 -13.10 6.09
CA ALA A 258 12.44 -11.89 6.90
C ALA A 258 11.24 -11.58 7.80
N ASN A 259 10.02 -11.98 7.40
CA ASN A 259 8.78 -11.62 8.08
C ASN A 259 8.41 -12.53 9.28
N GLY A 260 9.20 -13.58 9.54
CA GLY A 260 9.02 -14.49 10.67
C GLY A 260 8.22 -15.76 10.37
N GLN A 261 7.61 -15.91 9.19
CA GLN A 261 6.84 -17.11 8.83
C GLN A 261 7.70 -18.38 8.82
N VAL A 262 8.91 -18.30 8.23
CA VAL A 262 9.84 -19.43 8.25
C VAL A 262 10.33 -19.73 9.67
N LEU A 263 10.60 -18.69 10.46
CA LEU A 263 11.05 -18.86 11.85
C LEU A 263 9.99 -19.58 12.70
N GLU A 264 8.72 -19.21 12.58
CA GLU A 264 7.62 -19.87 13.29
C GLU A 264 7.53 -21.36 12.92
N LYS A 265 7.65 -21.68 11.63
CA LYS A 265 7.71 -23.07 11.15
C LYS A 265 8.92 -23.81 11.72
N LEU A 266 10.12 -23.24 11.71
CA LEU A 266 11.34 -23.87 12.27
C LEU A 266 11.23 -24.15 13.78
N ILE A 267 10.57 -23.27 14.54
CA ILE A 267 10.27 -23.48 15.96
C ILE A 267 9.28 -24.64 16.12
N ASN A 268 8.30 -24.74 15.23
CA ASN A 268 7.31 -25.83 15.17
C ASN A 268 6.55 -26.04 16.49
N GLY A 269 6.23 -24.94 17.18
CA GLY A 269 5.51 -24.96 18.46
C GLY A 269 6.30 -25.53 19.65
N ARG A 270 7.59 -25.87 19.48
CA ARG A 270 8.46 -26.34 20.57
C ARG A 270 8.67 -25.26 21.62
N ALA A 271 8.93 -25.68 22.86
CA ALA A 271 9.23 -24.76 23.94
C ALA A 271 10.57 -24.05 23.71
N ALA A 272 10.74 -22.87 24.31
CA ALA A 272 11.92 -22.04 24.08
C ALA A 272 13.24 -22.74 24.46
N ASP A 273 13.27 -23.72 25.35
CA ASP A 273 14.46 -24.49 25.74
C ASP A 273 14.72 -25.73 24.86
N GLU A 274 13.79 -26.08 23.96
CA GLU A 274 13.86 -27.26 23.08
C GLU A 274 14.43 -26.94 21.69
N HIS A 275 14.75 -25.68 21.40
CA HIS A 275 15.29 -25.24 20.11
C HIS A 275 16.31 -24.09 20.24
N PRO A 276 17.21 -23.91 19.25
CA PRO A 276 18.21 -22.84 19.28
C PRO A 276 17.72 -21.50 18.69
N TRP A 277 16.63 -21.50 17.92
CA TRP A 277 16.08 -20.31 17.25
C TRP A 277 15.75 -19.15 18.20
N ALA A 278 15.99 -17.92 17.74
CA ALA A 278 15.64 -16.69 18.43
C ALA A 278 14.14 -16.38 18.30
N GLU A 279 13.63 -15.47 19.14
CA GLU A 279 12.21 -15.06 19.10
C GLU A 279 11.83 -14.27 17.84
N LYS A 280 12.81 -13.67 17.15
CA LYS A 280 12.59 -12.81 15.98
C LYS A 280 13.72 -12.99 14.99
N CYS A 281 13.40 -12.85 13.70
CA CYS A 281 14.40 -12.76 12.64
C CYS A 281 15.33 -11.55 12.87
N ARG A 282 16.60 -11.69 12.48
CA ARG A 282 17.62 -10.65 12.61
C ARG A 282 18.41 -10.50 11.32
N TYR A 283 18.91 -9.29 11.08
CA TYR A 283 19.81 -9.03 9.97
C TYR A 283 21.13 -9.78 10.16
N ILE A 284 21.61 -10.43 9.11
CA ILE A 284 22.92 -11.11 9.07
C ILE A 284 23.76 -10.47 7.98
N SER A 285 24.85 -9.79 8.36
CA SER A 285 25.70 -9.05 7.42
C SER A 285 26.35 -9.96 6.39
N ALA A 286 26.69 -11.21 6.77
CA ALA A 286 27.27 -12.21 5.89
C ALA A 286 26.33 -12.64 4.75
N ALA A 287 25.02 -12.54 4.95
CA ALA A 287 23.99 -12.85 3.95
C ALA A 287 23.39 -11.60 3.31
N GLY A 288 23.59 -10.42 3.89
CA GLY A 288 23.00 -9.18 3.43
C GLY A 288 21.47 -9.11 3.60
N MET A 289 20.87 -9.97 4.44
CA MET A 289 19.42 -10.11 4.60
C MET A 289 18.99 -10.44 6.03
N THR A 290 17.70 -10.26 6.31
CA THR A 290 17.08 -10.61 7.59
C THR A 290 16.54 -12.03 7.56
N LEU A 291 16.94 -12.86 8.53
CA LEU A 291 16.73 -14.31 8.52
C LEU A 291 16.26 -14.82 9.89
N PRO A 292 15.67 -16.03 9.95
CA PRO A 292 15.67 -16.85 11.16
C PRO A 292 17.11 -17.02 11.64
N VAL A 293 17.37 -16.81 12.92
CA VAL A 293 18.70 -16.89 13.51
C VAL A 293 18.64 -17.62 14.84
N PHE A 294 19.76 -18.10 15.34
CA PHE A 294 19.85 -18.62 16.70
C PHE A 294 19.91 -17.50 17.75
N LYS A 295 19.60 -17.86 19.00
CA LYS A 295 19.65 -16.94 20.14
C LYS A 295 21.02 -16.27 20.24
N GLY A 296 21.01 -14.96 20.40
CA GLY A 296 22.23 -14.14 20.50
C GLY A 296 22.87 -13.76 19.17
N GLN A 297 22.34 -14.19 18.02
CA GLN A 297 22.80 -13.77 16.70
C GLN A 297 22.07 -12.52 16.20
N GLY A 298 22.70 -11.83 15.24
CA GLY A 298 22.17 -10.66 14.56
C GLY A 298 23.15 -9.49 14.56
N ASP A 299 23.19 -8.77 13.46
CA ASP A 299 24.01 -7.57 13.27
C ASP A 299 23.13 -6.31 13.30
N ALA A 300 23.74 -5.16 13.64
CA ALA A 300 23.06 -3.88 13.58
C ALA A 300 22.75 -3.50 12.12
N HIS A 301 21.52 -3.05 11.85
CA HIS A 301 21.09 -2.65 10.52
C HIS A 301 19.99 -1.59 10.60
N THR A 302 20.05 -0.61 9.71
CA THR A 302 19.01 0.42 9.57
C THR A 302 18.25 0.15 8.27
N HIS A 303 16.94 -0.03 8.38
CA HIS A 303 16.10 -0.28 7.21
C HIS A 303 15.93 0.98 6.36
N SER A 304 16.10 0.82 5.06
CA SER A 304 15.83 1.83 4.05
C SER A 304 15.19 1.17 2.84
N GLY A 305 14.29 1.88 2.15
CA GLY A 305 13.60 1.38 0.98
C GLY A 305 12.67 2.44 0.42
N GLU A 306 12.27 2.25 -0.84
CA GLU A 306 11.28 3.10 -1.50
C GLU A 306 9.87 2.69 -1.08
N TRP A 307 8.95 3.67 -1.14
CA TRP A 307 7.54 3.41 -0.90
C TRP A 307 6.96 2.48 -1.98
N GLN A 308 6.22 1.49 -1.52
CA GLN A 308 5.43 0.56 -2.31
C GLN A 308 3.99 0.55 -1.77
N MET A 309 3.07 0.01 -2.54
CA MET A 309 1.67 -0.10 -2.15
C MET A 309 1.00 -1.34 -2.75
N ASN A 310 -0.03 -1.80 -2.06
CA ASN A 310 -1.03 -2.73 -2.57
C ASN A 310 -2.43 -2.14 -2.36
N GLU A 311 -3.49 -2.92 -2.59
CA GLU A 311 -4.88 -2.45 -2.49
C GLU A 311 -5.29 -1.95 -1.09
N THR A 312 -4.59 -2.38 -0.03
CA THR A 312 -4.99 -2.13 1.37
C THR A 312 -4.01 -1.25 2.14
N LYS A 313 -2.73 -1.26 1.76
CA LYS A 313 -1.63 -0.65 2.52
C LYS A 313 -0.58 -0.03 1.62
N HIS A 314 0.15 0.92 2.18
CA HIS A 314 1.46 1.37 1.71
C HIS A 314 2.53 0.99 2.72
N PHE A 315 3.73 0.71 2.23
CA PHE A 315 4.83 0.20 3.04
C PHE A 315 6.16 0.40 2.31
N LYS A 316 7.27 0.26 3.01
CA LYS A 316 8.59 0.18 2.38
C LYS A 316 9.14 -1.22 2.49
N VAL A 317 9.88 -1.64 1.47
CA VAL A 317 10.60 -2.91 1.47
C VAL A 317 12.08 -2.62 1.50
N CYS A 318 12.77 -3.11 2.53
CA CYS A 318 14.22 -3.02 2.59
C CYS A 318 14.85 -4.12 1.73
N SER A 319 16.04 -3.87 1.17
CA SER A 319 16.79 -4.87 0.41
C SER A 319 17.09 -6.14 1.23
N CYS A 320 17.05 -6.06 2.56
CA CYS A 320 17.19 -7.20 3.46
C CYS A 320 15.93 -8.08 3.58
N GLY A 321 14.83 -7.74 2.88
CA GLY A 321 13.56 -8.48 2.86
C GLY A 321 12.49 -7.97 3.83
N VAL A 322 12.85 -7.12 4.80
CA VAL A 322 11.93 -6.60 5.81
C VAL A 322 10.97 -5.58 5.19
N VAL A 323 9.67 -5.77 5.47
CA VAL A 323 8.64 -4.75 5.25
C VAL A 323 8.54 -3.89 6.50
N PHE A 324 8.52 -2.57 6.33
CA PHE A 324 8.47 -1.60 7.42
C PHE A 324 7.70 -0.34 7.01
N ASP A 325 7.48 0.58 7.96
CA ASP A 325 6.66 1.78 7.80
C ASP A 325 5.26 1.47 7.20
N GLU A 326 4.65 0.35 7.61
CA GLU A 326 3.33 -0.05 7.12
C GLU A 326 2.23 0.91 7.61
N GLY A 327 1.42 1.40 6.66
CA GLY A 327 0.25 2.23 6.93
C GLY A 327 -0.93 1.85 6.04
N THR A 328 -2.14 2.02 6.55
CA THR A 328 -3.37 1.97 5.74
C THR A 328 -3.46 3.22 4.87
N HIS A 329 -4.05 3.12 3.69
CA HIS A 329 -4.26 4.29 2.84
C HIS A 329 -5.15 5.33 3.51
N SER A 330 -4.74 6.59 3.45
CA SER A 330 -5.50 7.73 3.95
C SER A 330 -5.22 8.94 3.07
N GLY A 331 -6.25 9.76 2.85
CA GLY A 331 -6.12 11.04 2.17
C GLY A 331 -7.27 11.97 2.54
N ASN A 332 -7.11 13.25 2.20
CA ASN A 332 -8.14 14.26 2.40
C ASN A 332 -9.08 14.33 1.19
N ASP A 333 -10.36 14.08 1.42
CA ASP A 333 -11.43 14.29 0.44
C ASP A 333 -11.76 15.79 0.35
N ASP A 334 -11.61 16.37 -0.85
CA ASP A 334 -11.88 17.79 -1.12
C ASP A 334 -13.40 18.09 -1.16
N GLY A 335 -14.24 17.06 -1.10
CA GLY A 335 -15.70 17.16 -1.17
C GLY A 335 -16.20 17.36 -2.59
N ASP A 336 -15.37 17.16 -3.61
CA ASP A 336 -15.77 17.14 -5.01
C ASP A 336 -15.79 15.68 -5.50
N CYS A 337 -16.97 15.13 -5.77
CA CYS A 337 -17.08 13.74 -6.20
C CYS A 337 -16.41 13.45 -7.56
N THR A 338 -16.03 14.47 -8.34
CA THR A 338 -15.33 14.29 -9.62
C THR A 338 -13.81 14.20 -9.44
N THR A 339 -13.29 14.59 -8.28
CA THR A 339 -11.89 14.39 -7.90
C THR A 339 -11.72 13.01 -7.28
N ALA A 340 -10.70 12.27 -7.71
CA ALA A 340 -10.34 11.01 -7.07
C ALA A 340 -9.70 11.26 -5.69
N LEU A 341 -10.09 10.46 -4.69
CA LEU A 341 -9.44 10.47 -3.38
C LEU A 341 -8.21 9.57 -3.43
N ASN A 342 -7.03 10.18 -3.32
CA ASN A 342 -5.76 9.47 -3.38
C ASN A 342 -5.07 9.47 -2.01
N CYS A 343 -4.28 8.42 -1.74
CA CYS A 343 -3.43 8.32 -0.57
C CYS A 343 -2.36 9.41 -0.59
N GLU A 344 -2.23 10.20 0.48
CA GLU A 344 -1.27 11.31 0.55
C GLU A 344 0.19 10.84 0.60
N VAL A 345 0.42 9.60 1.01
CA VAL A 345 1.77 9.03 1.16
C VAL A 345 2.27 8.41 -0.14
N CYS A 346 1.45 7.60 -0.81
CA CYS A 346 1.87 6.79 -1.95
C CYS A 346 1.12 7.07 -3.26
N GLY A 347 0.08 7.92 -3.23
CA GLY A 347 -0.72 8.25 -4.42
C GLY A 347 -1.70 7.16 -4.86
N TYR A 348 -1.86 6.06 -4.11
CA TYR A 348 -2.86 5.02 -4.40
C TYR A 348 -4.28 5.61 -4.43
N GLU A 349 -5.06 5.31 -5.47
CA GLU A 349 -6.45 5.75 -5.58
C GLU A 349 -7.35 4.97 -4.62
N ILE A 350 -7.77 5.63 -3.54
CA ILE A 350 -8.63 5.05 -2.50
C ILE A 350 -10.07 4.98 -3.01
N LYS A 351 -10.50 6.02 -3.71
CA LYS A 351 -11.83 6.12 -4.32
C LYS A 351 -11.71 6.87 -5.65
N ALA A 352 -12.21 6.25 -6.71
CA ALA A 352 -12.27 6.87 -8.03
C ALA A 352 -13.17 8.11 -8.03
N GLY A 353 -12.79 9.11 -8.83
CA GLY A 353 -13.65 10.24 -9.13
C GLY A 353 -14.78 9.83 -10.09
N GLU A 354 -15.96 10.38 -9.87
CA GLU A 354 -17.10 10.28 -10.77
C GLU A 354 -16.87 11.11 -12.04
N LYS A 355 -17.46 10.70 -13.16
CA LYS A 355 -17.28 11.43 -14.44
C LYS A 355 -17.88 12.83 -14.43
N GLU A 356 -18.97 13.01 -13.69
CA GLU A 356 -19.71 14.27 -13.60
C GLU A 356 -20.52 14.34 -12.30
N HIS A 357 -20.91 15.55 -11.88
CA HIS A 357 -21.82 15.72 -10.77
C HIS A 357 -23.23 15.27 -11.15
N SER A 358 -23.81 14.36 -10.35
CA SER A 358 -25.25 14.06 -10.43
C SER A 358 -26.00 15.07 -9.56
N CYS A 359 -26.58 16.09 -10.18
CA CYS A 359 -27.32 17.14 -9.46
C CYS A 359 -28.83 16.94 -9.59
N GLY A 360 -29.55 17.06 -8.48
CA GLY A 360 -31.00 16.96 -8.43
C GLY A 360 -31.74 18.21 -8.96
N GLU A 361 -33.02 18.31 -8.61
CA GLU A 361 -33.84 19.47 -8.98
C GLU A 361 -33.39 20.76 -8.27
N PHE A 362 -33.59 21.91 -8.94
CA PHE A 362 -33.34 23.22 -8.35
C PHE A 362 -34.39 23.59 -7.29
N VAL A 363 -33.92 23.89 -6.08
CA VAL A 363 -34.75 24.33 -4.95
C VAL A 363 -34.58 25.84 -4.74
N GLN A 364 -35.67 26.57 -4.54
CA GLN A 364 -35.60 28.03 -4.33
C GLN A 364 -34.93 28.38 -2.99
N ASN A 365 -34.03 29.36 -3.01
CA ASN A 365 -33.37 29.87 -1.80
C ASN A 365 -34.29 30.83 -1.04
N GLY A 366 -34.43 30.60 0.28
CA GLY A 366 -35.32 31.33 1.18
C GLY A 366 -34.73 32.63 1.76
N ASP A 367 -33.58 33.08 1.27
CA ASP A 367 -32.78 34.19 1.80
C ASP A 367 -33.11 35.56 1.15
N GLY A 368 -34.09 35.60 0.25
CA GLY A 368 -34.47 36.81 -0.49
C GLY A 368 -33.54 37.16 -1.67
N SER A 369 -32.54 36.33 -1.98
CA SER A 369 -31.61 36.54 -3.10
C SER A 369 -32.23 36.36 -4.48
N ASN A 370 -33.47 35.84 -4.57
CA ASN A 370 -34.13 35.46 -5.81
C ASN A 370 -33.32 34.44 -6.64
N THR A 371 -32.66 33.51 -5.98
CA THR A 371 -31.90 32.42 -6.61
C THR A 371 -32.54 31.06 -6.30
N HIS A 372 -32.16 30.05 -7.05
CA HIS A 372 -32.39 28.65 -6.71
C HIS A 372 -31.06 27.90 -6.73
N THR A 373 -30.97 26.80 -5.99
CA THR A 373 -29.76 26.00 -5.89
C THR A 373 -30.11 24.52 -6.02
N ARG A 374 -29.30 23.79 -6.77
CA ARG A 374 -29.28 22.33 -6.77
C ARG A 374 -27.96 21.86 -6.18
N SER A 375 -28.01 20.75 -5.46
CA SER A 375 -26.83 20.12 -4.86
C SER A 375 -26.57 18.78 -5.54
N CYS A 376 -25.29 18.42 -5.61
CA CYS A 376 -24.92 17.07 -6.03
C CYS A 376 -25.45 16.05 -5.01
N THR A 377 -25.95 14.92 -5.49
CA THR A 377 -26.51 13.84 -4.67
C THR A 377 -25.51 12.69 -4.46
N ASN A 378 -24.33 12.76 -5.08
CA ASN A 378 -23.28 11.77 -4.87
C ASN A 378 -22.77 11.85 -3.43
N ASP A 379 -22.56 10.70 -2.81
CA ASP A 379 -22.18 10.62 -1.39
C ASP A 379 -20.84 11.33 -1.11
N GLY A 380 -20.82 12.14 -0.05
CA GLY A 380 -19.68 12.99 0.33
C GLY A 380 -19.49 14.28 -0.48
N CYS A 381 -20.21 14.47 -1.59
CA CYS A 381 -20.06 15.64 -2.44
C CYS A 381 -20.69 16.90 -1.85
N LYS A 382 -20.00 18.03 -1.96
CA LYS A 382 -20.44 19.36 -1.50
C LYS A 382 -20.72 20.33 -2.65
N HIS A 383 -20.62 19.87 -3.90
CA HIS A 383 -20.85 20.71 -5.07
C HIS A 383 -22.30 21.21 -5.14
N THR A 384 -22.46 22.49 -5.49
CA THR A 384 -23.75 23.14 -5.68
C THR A 384 -23.73 24.10 -6.85
N ASP A 385 -24.80 24.12 -7.64
CA ASP A 385 -25.03 25.12 -8.67
C ASP A 385 -26.09 26.12 -8.20
N THR A 386 -25.76 27.41 -8.20
CA THR A 386 -26.70 28.48 -7.87
C THR A 386 -26.96 29.37 -9.08
N GLU A 387 -28.23 29.49 -9.43
CA GLU A 387 -28.69 30.31 -10.54
C GLU A 387 -29.74 31.32 -10.09
N LYS A 388 -29.81 32.46 -10.80
CA LYS A 388 -30.87 33.45 -10.57
C LYS A 388 -32.19 32.93 -11.13
N CYS A 389 -33.26 33.09 -10.36
CA CYS A 389 -34.60 32.84 -10.85
C CYS A 389 -34.90 33.74 -12.06
N SER A 390 -35.39 33.12 -13.13
CA SER A 390 -35.73 33.79 -14.38
C SER A 390 -37.04 33.23 -14.95
N GLY A 391 -37.61 33.93 -15.93
CA GLY A 391 -38.87 33.56 -16.58
C GLY A 391 -40.13 34.04 -15.87
N GLY A 392 -41.27 33.87 -16.53
CA GLY A 392 -42.56 34.36 -16.04
C GLY A 392 -42.71 35.90 -16.07
N LYS A 393 -43.96 36.36 -15.99
CA LYS A 393 -44.30 37.80 -15.98
C LYS A 393 -44.97 38.15 -14.66
N ALA A 394 -44.35 39.05 -13.90
CA ALA A 394 -44.99 39.60 -12.71
C ALA A 394 -46.20 40.46 -13.08
N THR A 395 -47.24 40.41 -12.26
CA THR A 395 -48.46 41.22 -12.38
C THR A 395 -48.59 42.14 -11.17
N CYS A 396 -49.63 42.97 -11.17
CA CYS A 396 -49.96 43.89 -10.08
C CYS A 396 -50.26 43.19 -8.74
N THR A 397 -50.58 41.89 -8.74
CA THR A 397 -50.90 41.12 -7.51
C THR A 397 -50.09 39.84 -7.35
N GLN A 398 -49.41 39.36 -8.39
CA GLN A 398 -48.62 38.12 -8.35
C GLN A 398 -47.18 38.38 -8.78
N ARG A 399 -46.24 37.82 -8.02
CA ARG A 399 -44.80 37.81 -8.36
C ARG A 399 -44.57 36.95 -9.60
N ALA A 400 -43.50 37.21 -10.35
CA ALA A 400 -43.11 36.32 -11.44
C ALA A 400 -42.87 34.91 -10.88
N VAL A 401 -43.26 33.87 -11.61
CA VAL A 401 -42.99 32.48 -11.23
C VAL A 401 -41.81 31.99 -12.04
N CYS A 402 -40.77 31.50 -11.35
CA CYS A 402 -39.58 31.03 -12.01
C CYS A 402 -39.89 29.82 -12.88
N GLU A 403 -39.41 29.82 -14.11
CA GLU A 403 -39.66 28.72 -15.06
C GLU A 403 -38.93 27.43 -14.68
N ILE A 404 -37.89 27.50 -13.85
CA ILE A 404 -37.09 26.34 -13.43
C ILE A 404 -37.67 25.76 -12.13
N CYS A 405 -37.57 26.47 -11.00
CA CYS A 405 -38.00 25.95 -9.69
C CYS A 405 -39.52 26.05 -9.44
N LYS A 406 -40.28 26.66 -10.36
CA LYS A 406 -41.74 26.83 -10.29
C LYS A 406 -42.25 27.59 -9.07
N LYS A 407 -41.38 28.34 -8.38
CA LYS A 407 -41.74 29.17 -7.23
C LYS A 407 -41.80 30.66 -7.57
N PRO A 408 -42.64 31.47 -6.87
CA PRO A 408 -42.71 32.91 -7.06
C PRO A 408 -41.42 33.62 -6.61
N TYR A 409 -40.93 34.60 -7.37
CA TYR A 409 -39.69 35.34 -7.11
C TYR A 409 -39.78 36.80 -7.56
N GLY A 410 -38.82 37.63 -7.12
CA GLY A 410 -38.78 39.07 -7.46
C GLY A 410 -39.90 39.87 -6.79
N GLU A 411 -40.09 41.12 -7.21
CA GLU A 411 -41.22 41.95 -6.76
C GLU A 411 -42.43 41.81 -7.70
N THR A 412 -43.61 42.26 -7.27
CA THR A 412 -44.76 42.42 -8.15
C THR A 412 -44.52 43.56 -9.15
N ASN A 413 -45.10 43.47 -10.35
CA ASN A 413 -45.04 44.55 -11.31
C ASN A 413 -46.24 45.47 -11.10
N LYS A 414 -46.02 46.65 -10.51
CA LYS A 414 -47.10 47.61 -10.22
C LYS A 414 -47.92 48.00 -11.46
N ASN A 415 -47.33 47.95 -12.65
CA ASN A 415 -47.99 48.30 -13.92
C ASN A 415 -48.36 47.04 -14.74
N GLY A 416 -48.24 45.85 -14.16
CA GLY A 416 -48.53 44.58 -14.83
C GLY A 416 -50.01 44.21 -14.74
N HIS A 417 -50.85 44.80 -15.59
CA HIS A 417 -52.30 44.56 -15.64
C HIS A 417 -52.71 43.69 -16.84
N PRO A 418 -52.65 42.34 -16.76
CA PRO A 418 -52.96 41.47 -17.90
C PRO A 418 -54.43 41.53 -18.34
N ASP A 419 -55.34 41.73 -17.39
CA ASP A 419 -56.80 41.77 -17.62
C ASP A 419 -57.36 43.19 -17.41
N ILE A 420 -56.64 44.19 -17.92
CA ILE A 420 -57.15 45.56 -17.91
C ILE A 420 -58.26 45.69 -18.95
N LYS A 421 -59.47 45.97 -18.47
CA LYS A 421 -60.64 46.16 -19.32
C LYS A 421 -60.79 47.63 -19.65
N HIS A 422 -61.09 47.94 -20.89
CA HIS A 422 -61.46 49.27 -21.33
C HIS A 422 -62.97 49.47 -21.15
N ILE A 423 -63.35 50.58 -20.54
CA ILE A 423 -64.74 50.98 -20.36
C ILE A 423 -64.91 52.33 -21.07
N THR A 424 -65.70 52.32 -22.13
CA THR A 424 -65.98 53.52 -22.91
C THR A 424 -66.83 54.50 -22.12
N ALA A 425 -66.62 55.79 -22.36
CA ALA A 425 -67.41 56.84 -21.74
C ALA A 425 -68.90 56.68 -22.10
N LYS A 426 -69.77 56.82 -21.10
CA LYS A 426 -71.22 56.86 -21.27
C LYS A 426 -71.74 58.17 -20.75
N ALA A 427 -72.45 58.92 -21.59
CA ALA A 427 -73.07 60.17 -21.17
C ALA A 427 -74.10 59.93 -20.06
N ALA A 428 -74.08 60.80 -19.05
CA ALA A 428 -75.09 60.80 -18.01
C ALA A 428 -76.44 61.22 -18.61
N THR A 429 -77.50 60.53 -18.21
CA THR A 429 -78.88 60.88 -18.60
C THR A 429 -79.60 61.45 -17.39
N LYS A 430 -80.85 61.87 -17.57
CA LYS A 430 -81.73 62.24 -16.45
C LYS A 430 -82.07 61.05 -15.53
N ASP A 431 -81.99 59.82 -16.06
CA ASP A 431 -82.47 58.61 -15.38
C ASP A 431 -81.33 57.70 -14.87
N ALA A 432 -80.07 57.95 -15.26
CA ALA A 432 -78.90 57.17 -14.84
C ALA A 432 -77.60 57.99 -14.87
N ASP A 433 -76.69 57.71 -13.93
CA ASP A 433 -75.33 58.24 -13.95
C ASP A 433 -74.59 57.76 -15.20
N GLY A 434 -73.75 58.64 -15.74
CA GLY A 434 -72.78 58.32 -16.79
C GLY A 434 -71.42 57.92 -16.20
N ASN A 435 -70.45 57.72 -17.08
CA ASN A 435 -69.07 57.51 -16.70
C ASN A 435 -68.12 58.18 -17.69
N ILE A 436 -66.95 58.61 -17.20
CA ILE A 436 -65.83 58.98 -18.08
C ILE A 436 -65.27 57.73 -18.76
N GLU A 437 -64.37 57.90 -19.72
CA GLU A 437 -63.58 56.78 -20.23
C GLU A 437 -62.58 56.34 -19.17
N TYR A 438 -62.51 55.04 -18.87
CA TYR A 438 -61.58 54.51 -17.88
C TYR A 438 -61.23 53.05 -18.15
N TRP A 439 -60.19 52.58 -17.48
CA TRP A 439 -59.74 51.20 -17.51
C TRP A 439 -59.85 50.56 -16.13
N TYR A 440 -60.30 49.32 -16.06
CA TYR A 440 -60.47 48.60 -14.80
C TYR A 440 -59.69 47.29 -14.84
N CYS A 441 -58.82 47.06 -13.86
CA CYS A 441 -58.09 45.81 -13.76
C CYS A 441 -58.82 44.88 -12.79
N ASP A 442 -59.43 43.80 -13.30
CA ASP A 442 -60.09 42.78 -12.49
C ASP A 442 -59.15 42.18 -11.43
N GLY A 443 -57.85 42.06 -11.74
CA GLY A 443 -56.87 41.41 -10.88
C GLY A 443 -56.53 42.18 -9.60
N CYS A 444 -56.51 43.51 -9.63
CA CYS A 444 -56.23 44.34 -8.44
C CYS A 444 -57.44 45.17 -7.96
N GLY A 445 -58.56 45.15 -8.70
CA GLY A 445 -59.79 45.86 -8.34
C GLY A 445 -59.69 47.40 -8.45
N LYS A 446 -58.66 47.90 -9.12
CA LYS A 446 -58.37 49.35 -9.25
C LYS A 446 -58.81 49.90 -10.60
N TYR A 447 -59.02 51.21 -10.62
CA TYR A 447 -59.45 51.99 -11.78
C TYR A 447 -58.28 52.85 -12.28
N TYR A 448 -58.16 53.00 -13.60
CA TYR A 448 -57.05 53.69 -14.24
C TYR A 448 -57.57 54.65 -15.32
N GLY A 449 -56.89 55.78 -15.48
CA GLY A 449 -57.20 56.78 -16.52
C GLY A 449 -56.52 56.54 -17.86
N ASP A 450 -55.72 55.49 -17.98
CA ASP A 450 -54.90 55.14 -19.14
C ASP A 450 -54.92 53.63 -19.42
N ALA A 451 -54.66 53.25 -20.67
CA ALA A 451 -54.67 51.86 -21.12
C ALA A 451 -53.50 51.04 -20.56
N GLU A 452 -52.38 51.70 -20.24
CA GLU A 452 -51.18 51.09 -19.66
C GLU A 452 -51.32 50.82 -18.15
N GLY A 453 -52.38 51.33 -17.50
CA GLY A 453 -52.65 51.16 -16.07
C GLY A 453 -51.62 51.85 -15.17
N THR A 454 -50.99 52.93 -15.64
CA THR A 454 -49.97 53.67 -14.89
C THR A 454 -50.55 54.82 -14.06
N LYS A 455 -51.78 55.26 -14.35
CA LYS A 455 -52.47 56.37 -13.69
C LYS A 455 -53.70 55.88 -12.95
N GLU A 456 -53.53 55.43 -11.71
CA GLU A 456 -54.62 55.04 -10.82
C GLU A 456 -55.55 56.23 -10.51
N ILE A 457 -56.87 56.00 -10.60
CA ILE A 457 -57.94 56.95 -10.28
C ILE A 457 -58.93 56.29 -9.29
N ALA A 458 -59.69 57.08 -8.54
CA ALA A 458 -60.68 56.54 -7.63
C ALA A 458 -61.96 56.13 -8.38
N LYS A 459 -62.67 55.08 -7.89
CA LYS A 459 -63.97 54.65 -8.46
C LYS A 459 -64.99 55.79 -8.53
N ALA A 460 -64.99 56.69 -7.56
CA ALA A 460 -65.89 57.84 -7.55
C ALA A 460 -65.62 58.81 -8.72
N GLU A 461 -64.37 58.91 -9.16
CA GLU A 461 -63.96 59.78 -10.26
C GLU A 461 -64.35 59.21 -11.63
N THR A 462 -64.67 57.91 -11.71
CA THR A 462 -65.17 57.32 -12.96
C THR A 462 -66.62 57.70 -13.24
N VAL A 463 -67.38 58.15 -12.23
CA VAL A 463 -68.82 58.38 -12.31
C VAL A 463 -69.12 59.84 -12.67
N THR A 464 -69.95 60.04 -13.68
CA THR A 464 -70.51 61.34 -14.05
C THR A 464 -71.95 61.38 -13.56
N ALA A 465 -72.24 62.22 -12.56
CA ALA A 465 -73.58 62.31 -11.97
C ALA A 465 -74.67 62.65 -13.01
N LYS A 466 -75.86 62.07 -12.83
CA LYS A 466 -77.06 62.34 -13.64
C LYS A 466 -77.44 63.83 -13.69
N LEU A 467 -78.10 64.23 -14.78
CA LEU A 467 -78.50 65.62 -15.02
C LEU A 467 -79.64 66.06 -14.07
N PRO A 468 -79.63 67.31 -13.55
CA PRO A 468 -80.66 67.81 -12.62
C PRO A 468 -82.03 68.10 -13.31
N GLU A 469 -83.14 67.92 -12.57
CA GLU A 469 -84.51 68.19 -13.04
C GLU A 469 -84.92 69.68 -12.92
N GLU A 470 -85.65 70.22 -13.91
CA GLU A 470 -86.09 71.63 -13.93
C GLU A 470 -87.40 71.92 -13.13
N PRO A 471 -87.54 73.10 -12.47
CA PRO A 471 -88.69 73.43 -11.63
C PRO A 471 -89.89 74.06 -12.37
N LYS A 472 -91.11 73.66 -11.99
CA LYS A 472 -92.41 74.12 -12.51
C LYS A 472 -92.93 75.40 -11.81
N SER A 473 -93.51 76.34 -12.56
CA SER A 473 -94.16 77.59 -12.09
C SER A 473 -95.66 77.39 -11.75
N PRO A 474 -96.28 78.19 -10.84
CA PRO A 474 -97.25 79.21 -11.31
C PRO A 474 -97.54 80.47 -10.42
N LYS A 475 -97.98 81.53 -11.12
CA LYS A 475 -99.05 82.54 -10.89
C LYS A 475 -98.99 83.67 -9.81
N THR A 476 -99.40 84.83 -10.34
CA THR A 476 -99.58 86.24 -9.92
C THR A 476 -100.62 86.57 -8.83
N GLY A 477 -100.44 87.71 -8.14
CA GLY A 477 -101.54 88.64 -7.84
C GLY A 477 -101.53 89.38 -6.49
N ASP A 478 -101.23 90.69 -6.56
CA ASP A 478 -101.67 91.82 -5.71
C ASP A 478 -101.27 91.98 -4.23
N GLY A 479 -100.73 93.17 -3.93
CA GLY A 479 -100.74 93.76 -2.58
C GLY A 479 -99.53 94.63 -2.23
N ASN A 480 -99.44 95.82 -2.82
CA ASN A 480 -98.47 96.90 -2.57
C ASN A 480 -97.95 97.01 -1.12
N ASN A 481 -96.64 97.11 -0.95
CA ASN A 481 -96.10 98.18 -0.12
C ASN A 481 -94.75 98.71 -0.64
N THR A 482 -94.79 100.00 -0.88
CA THR A 482 -93.77 100.92 -1.37
C THR A 482 -92.56 100.99 -0.44
N VAL A 483 -91.34 100.91 -0.98
CA VAL A 483 -90.18 101.75 -0.58
C VAL A 483 -88.95 101.46 -1.47
N LEU A 484 -88.53 102.54 -2.15
CA LEU A 484 -87.19 102.90 -2.69
C LEU A 484 -86.59 102.05 -3.84
N TRP A 485 -86.52 102.52 -5.10
CA TRP A 485 -85.85 103.70 -5.72
C TRP A 485 -84.32 103.58 -5.96
N ILE A 486 -83.97 103.67 -7.27
CA ILE A 486 -82.78 104.27 -7.93
C ILE A 486 -81.40 103.74 -7.54
N ALA A 487 -80.69 103.13 -8.50
CA ALA A 487 -79.54 103.77 -9.17
C ALA A 487 -78.74 102.83 -10.09
N LEU A 488 -78.68 103.24 -11.36
CA LEU A 488 -77.51 103.27 -12.26
C LEU A 488 -76.88 101.92 -12.68
N LEU A 489 -77.03 101.49 -13.95
CA LEU A 489 -76.40 102.02 -15.18
C LEU A 489 -74.86 102.00 -15.14
N PHE A 490 -74.28 101.19 -16.02
CA PHE A 490 -73.55 101.59 -17.25
C PHE A 490 -72.56 100.47 -17.65
N ILE A 491 -72.71 99.92 -18.87
CA ILE A 491 -71.81 100.14 -20.03
C ILE A 491 -70.37 99.72 -19.73
N GLY A 492 -69.72 98.84 -20.47
CA GLY A 492 -69.98 98.29 -21.80
C GLY A 492 -68.63 97.97 -22.47
N GLY A 493 -68.68 97.28 -23.62
CA GLY A 493 -67.57 97.10 -24.57
C GLY A 493 -66.43 96.19 -24.09
N GLY A 494 -65.85 95.31 -24.90
CA GLY A 494 -65.90 95.16 -26.35
C GLY A 494 -64.50 94.82 -26.87
N ILE A 495 -64.47 94.05 -27.96
CA ILE A 495 -63.51 94.13 -29.07
C ILE A 495 -62.19 93.32 -28.93
N SER A 496 -62.15 92.25 -29.74
CA SER A 496 -61.26 91.99 -30.90
C SER A 496 -59.78 92.38 -30.83
N GLY A 497 -58.91 91.51 -31.34
CA GLY A 497 -57.63 91.93 -31.91
C GLY A 497 -56.61 90.81 -32.09
N ALA A 498 -56.34 90.49 -33.35
CA ALA A 498 -55.42 89.45 -33.81
C ALA A 498 -53.93 89.90 -33.85
N ALA A 499 -53.08 88.94 -34.24
CA ALA A 499 -51.80 89.11 -34.94
C ALA A 499 -50.55 89.36 -34.05
N VAL A 500 -49.31 88.92 -34.32
CA VAL A 500 -48.62 88.00 -35.26
C VAL A 500 -47.11 88.21 -34.96
N PHE A 501 -46.27 87.18 -35.17
CA PHE A 501 -44.78 87.25 -35.36
C PHE A 501 -43.90 87.61 -34.14
N VAL A 502 -42.60 87.30 -34.03
CA VAL A 502 -41.66 86.34 -34.65
C VAL A 502 -40.37 86.38 -33.80
N LYS A 503 -39.78 85.20 -33.56
CA LYS A 503 -38.36 84.85 -33.74
C LYS A 503 -37.24 85.58 -32.93
N LYS A 504 -36.56 84.70 -32.17
CA LYS A 504 -35.10 84.44 -32.09
C LYS A 504 -34.18 85.28 -31.19
N LYS A 505 -33.41 84.46 -30.43
CA LYS A 505 -31.97 84.50 -30.13
C LYS A 505 -31.47 85.67 -29.27
N ARG A 506 -30.72 85.32 -28.23
CA ARG A 506 -29.24 85.35 -28.17
C ARG A 506 -28.77 84.89 -26.76
N ILE A 507 -27.80 83.95 -26.62
CA ILE A 507 -26.32 84.15 -26.61
C ILE A 507 -25.88 84.79 -25.27
N ILE A 508 -24.79 84.47 -24.58
CA ILE A 508 -23.59 83.66 -24.87
C ILE A 508 -22.89 83.31 -23.54
N SER A 509 -21.91 82.41 -23.67
CA SER A 509 -20.82 81.97 -22.77
C SER A 509 -20.19 83.01 -21.84
N GLU A 510 -19.48 82.55 -20.81
CA GLU A 510 -18.07 82.08 -20.89
C GLU A 510 -17.90 80.81 -20.05
#